data_AF-A8WLT1-F1
#
_entry.id   AF-A8WLT1-F1
#
_cell.length_a   1.000
_cell.length_b   1.000
_cell.length_c   1.000
_cell.angle_alpha   90.00
_cell.angle_beta   90.00
_cell.angle_gamma   90.00
#
_symmetry.space_group_name_H-M   'P 1'
#
loop_
_entity.id
_entity.type
_entity.pdbx_description
1 polymer ?
#
loop_
_entity_poly.entity_id
_entity_poly.type
_entity_poly.pdbx_seq_one_letter_code
_entity_poly.pdbx_strand_id
1 'polypeptide(L)'
;MPKTVKLSSRPAFGRRIPDATSSDTPRVCVSTYLLDPSSDTRSGSLCILKAEKNQDLVLENEISTSAGVFRFDFRNPSTVVAALTNGSLVVQKIEEPTSSETTPVSSDMLLDLGLSDSSLTITTDNKDTTSILTVAIAELIPHLALFISLIGAFSGASMALLFPPIIELLTSYAKNELTSGLWAKNILLLGFAIVGFTTGTYSALVEIAKTFSG
;
A
#
# COMPACT_ATOMS: atom_id res chain seq x y z
N MET A 1 10.08 14.01 -39.67
CA MET A 1 8.81 14.57 -39.16
C MET A 1 8.52 13.88 -37.84
N PRO A 2 8.12 14.61 -36.77
CA PRO A 2 7.73 13.95 -35.52
C PRO A 2 6.53 13.04 -35.81
N LYS A 3 6.65 11.76 -35.50
CA LYS A 3 5.57 10.79 -35.66
C LYS A 3 4.62 10.89 -34.46
N THR A 4 3.34 11.10 -34.74
CA THR A 4 2.30 11.28 -33.72
C THR A 4 1.49 10.00 -33.60
N VAL A 5 1.34 9.49 -32.37
CA VAL A 5 0.42 8.38 -32.06
C VAL A 5 -0.91 8.97 -31.60
N LYS A 6 -2.02 8.49 -32.17
CA LYS A 6 -3.36 8.82 -31.67
C LYS A 6 -3.70 7.88 -30.52
N LEU A 7 -3.92 8.43 -29.34
CA LEU A 7 -4.46 7.72 -28.19
C LEU A 7 -6.00 7.76 -28.23
N SER A 8 -6.64 6.82 -27.53
CA SER A 8 -8.10 6.74 -27.39
C SER A 8 -8.70 7.96 -26.69
N SER A 9 -7.95 8.53 -25.74
CA SER A 9 -8.38 9.61 -24.84
C SER A 9 -7.29 10.67 -24.69
N ARG A 10 -7.63 11.80 -24.04
CA ARG A 10 -6.69 12.91 -23.84
C ARG A 10 -5.56 12.47 -22.89
N PRO A 11 -4.28 12.61 -23.29
CA PRO A 11 -3.16 12.29 -22.42
C PRO A 11 -3.08 13.31 -21.28
N ALA A 12 -2.87 12.83 -20.05
CA ALA A 12 -2.76 13.65 -18.85
C ALA A 12 -1.32 13.68 -18.34
N PHE A 13 -0.73 12.51 -18.08
CA PHE A 13 0.60 12.38 -17.52
C PHE A 13 1.36 11.26 -18.24
N GLY A 14 2.68 11.39 -18.38
CA GLY A 14 3.50 10.38 -19.05
C GLY A 14 4.84 10.21 -18.34
N ARG A 15 5.25 8.96 -18.15
CA ARG A 15 6.51 8.61 -17.48
C ARG A 15 7.15 7.42 -18.16
N ARG A 16 8.48 7.44 -18.24
CA ARG A 16 9.26 6.31 -18.75
C ARG A 16 9.17 5.14 -17.76
N ILE A 17 9.00 3.93 -18.28
CA ILE A 17 9.04 2.71 -17.47
C ILE A 17 10.49 2.48 -17.03
N PRO A 18 10.76 2.26 -15.74
CA PRO A 18 12.10 1.95 -15.26
C PRO A 18 12.49 0.53 -15.69
N ASP A 19 13.21 0.36 -16.80
CA ASP A 19 13.71 -0.94 -17.23
C ASP A 19 14.97 -1.32 -16.43
N ALA A 20 14.96 -2.49 -15.77
CA ALA A 20 16.10 -3.03 -15.03
C ALA A 20 17.22 -3.59 -15.94
N THR A 21 16.91 -3.86 -17.20
CA THR A 21 17.85 -4.39 -18.19
C THR A 21 17.83 -3.49 -19.40
N SER A 22 19.02 -3.09 -19.85
CA SER A 22 19.31 -2.29 -21.05
C SER A 22 18.74 -2.92 -22.34
N SER A 23 17.42 -2.93 -22.47
CA SER A 23 16.73 -3.40 -23.66
C SER A 23 16.63 -2.24 -24.65
N ASP A 24 16.90 -2.57 -25.90
CA ASP A 24 17.17 -1.70 -27.05
C ASP A 24 15.96 -0.82 -27.49
N THR A 25 14.89 -0.75 -26.67
CA THR A 25 13.64 -0.05 -26.98
C THR A 25 13.02 0.56 -25.71
N PRO A 26 13.09 1.88 -25.49
CA PRO A 26 12.50 2.50 -24.31
C PRO A 26 10.97 2.40 -24.33
N ARG A 27 10.38 1.98 -23.20
CA ARG A 27 8.92 1.96 -23.00
C ARG A 27 8.48 3.17 -22.18
N VAL A 28 7.31 3.71 -22.51
CA VAL A 28 6.70 4.88 -21.87
C VAL A 28 5.27 4.54 -21.52
N CYS A 29 4.85 4.81 -20.29
CA CYS A 29 3.45 4.76 -19.93
C CYS A 29 2.85 6.17 -19.99
N VAL A 30 1.64 6.28 -20.48
CA VAL A 30 0.86 7.51 -20.56
C VAL A 30 -0.50 7.25 -19.97
N SER A 31 -0.89 8.04 -18.96
CA SER A 31 -2.25 8.03 -18.45
C SER A 31 -3.14 8.92 -19.29
N THR A 32 -4.39 8.50 -19.43
CA THR A 32 -5.42 9.26 -20.10
C THR A 32 -6.53 9.65 -19.13
N TYR A 33 -7.17 10.77 -19.45
CA TYR A 33 -8.29 11.31 -18.70
C TYR A 33 -9.39 11.77 -19.65
N LEU A 34 -10.58 11.24 -19.46
CA LEU A 34 -11.80 11.62 -20.15
C LEU A 34 -12.85 12.02 -19.11
N LEU A 35 -13.30 13.26 -19.14
CA LEU A 35 -14.48 13.68 -18.39
C LEU A 35 -15.70 13.48 -19.30
N ASP A 36 -16.61 12.61 -18.90
CA ASP A 36 -17.88 12.44 -19.61
C ASP A 36 -18.87 13.52 -19.12
N PRO A 37 -19.22 14.53 -19.95
CA PRO A 37 -20.02 15.67 -19.51
C PRO A 37 -21.48 15.31 -19.16
N SER A 38 -21.95 14.13 -19.56
CA SER A 38 -23.33 13.69 -19.28
C SER A 38 -23.53 13.01 -17.93
N SER A 39 -22.48 12.44 -17.35
CA SER A 39 -22.59 11.58 -16.16
C SER A 39 -21.67 11.99 -15.02
N ASP A 40 -20.86 13.04 -15.18
CA ASP A 40 -19.76 13.45 -14.27
C ASP A 40 -18.79 12.29 -13.95
N THR A 41 -18.93 11.17 -14.66
CA THR A 41 -18.08 9.99 -14.53
C THR A 41 -16.82 10.28 -15.30
N ARG A 42 -15.73 10.33 -14.56
CA ARG A 42 -14.38 10.46 -15.09
C ARG A 42 -13.93 9.07 -15.50
N SER A 43 -13.58 8.87 -16.77
CA SER A 43 -13.01 7.61 -17.28
C SER A 43 -11.55 7.82 -17.68
N GLY A 44 -10.76 6.77 -17.70
CA GLY A 44 -9.36 6.84 -18.07
C GLY A 44 -8.80 5.48 -18.44
N SER A 45 -7.60 5.52 -19.03
CA SER A 45 -6.82 4.34 -19.34
C SER A 45 -5.34 4.60 -19.16
N LEU A 46 -4.58 3.55 -18.86
CA LEU A 46 -3.12 3.55 -18.91
C LEU A 46 -2.69 2.95 -20.25
N CYS A 47 -2.08 3.78 -21.08
CA CYS A 47 -1.53 3.39 -22.36
C CYS A 47 -0.03 3.13 -22.22
N ILE A 48 0.43 1.94 -22.60
CA ILE A 48 1.84 1.59 -22.66
C ILE A 48 2.29 1.71 -24.11
N LEU A 49 3.26 2.58 -24.33
CA LEU A 49 3.88 2.87 -25.61
C LEU A 49 5.29 2.28 -25.64
N LYS A 50 5.62 1.61 -26.73
CA LYS A 50 6.97 1.11 -27.00
C LYS A 50 7.60 1.94 -28.11
N ALA A 51 8.81 2.44 -27.88
CA ALA A 51 9.59 3.11 -28.91
C ALA A 51 10.36 2.08 -29.74
N GLU A 52 10.06 2.01 -31.03
CA GLU A 52 10.76 1.17 -31.99
C GLU A 52 12.04 1.86 -32.49
N LYS A 53 13.01 1.07 -32.98
CA LYS A 53 14.31 1.56 -33.51
C LYS A 53 14.17 2.59 -34.63
N ASN A 54 13.00 2.66 -35.27
CA ASN A 54 12.69 3.57 -36.36
C ASN A 54 12.15 4.95 -35.92
N GLN A 55 12.22 5.27 -34.63
CA GLN A 55 11.61 6.46 -33.99
C GLN A 55 10.07 6.45 -33.99
N ASP A 56 9.46 5.26 -34.09
CA ASP A 56 8.01 5.07 -34.10
C ASP A 56 7.57 4.66 -32.71
N LEU A 57 6.56 5.35 -32.19
CA LEU A 57 5.89 4.94 -30.96
C LEU A 57 4.73 4.04 -31.37
N VAL A 58 4.66 2.84 -30.79
CA VAL A 58 3.54 1.90 -31.01
C VAL A 58 2.82 1.70 -29.69
N LEU A 59 1.49 1.72 -29.74
CA LEU A 59 0.65 1.35 -28.60
C LEU A 59 0.75 -0.17 -28.41
N GLU A 60 1.40 -0.58 -27.34
CA GLU A 60 1.60 -1.98 -26.99
C GLU A 60 0.42 -2.51 -26.18
N ASN A 61 -0.05 -1.72 -25.22
CA ASN A 61 -1.11 -2.16 -24.30
C ASN A 61 -1.96 -0.98 -23.84
N GLU A 62 -3.25 -1.22 -23.61
CA GLU A 62 -4.18 -0.24 -23.06
C GLU A 62 -4.98 -0.89 -21.94
N ILE A 63 -4.83 -0.36 -20.74
CA ILE A 63 -5.52 -0.82 -19.54
C ILE A 63 -6.60 0.20 -19.22
N SER A 64 -7.86 -0.15 -19.48
CA SER A 64 -9.00 0.67 -19.10
C SER A 64 -9.19 0.64 -17.59
N THR A 65 -9.35 1.79 -16.96
CA THR A 65 -9.59 1.92 -15.53
C THR A 65 -11.01 2.41 -15.26
N SER A 66 -11.57 2.07 -14.09
CA SER A 66 -12.93 2.47 -13.70
C SER A 66 -13.11 3.98 -13.53
N ALA A 67 -12.01 4.71 -13.35
CA ALA A 67 -12.00 6.16 -13.29
C ALA A 67 -10.77 6.79 -13.97
N GLY A 68 -10.76 8.11 -14.13
CA GLY A 68 -9.66 8.86 -14.74
C GLY A 68 -8.36 8.74 -13.94
N VAL A 69 -7.22 8.59 -14.62
CA VAL A 69 -5.90 8.44 -13.97
C VAL A 69 -5.11 9.75 -14.02
N PHE A 70 -4.94 10.39 -12.86
CA PHE A 70 -4.24 11.68 -12.77
C PHE A 70 -2.73 11.55 -12.61
N ARG A 71 -2.32 10.66 -11.71
CA ARG A 71 -0.91 10.36 -11.43
C ARG A 71 -0.74 8.86 -11.36
N PHE A 72 0.43 8.40 -11.76
CA PHE A 72 0.83 7.02 -11.59
C PHE A 72 2.33 6.97 -11.33
N ASP A 73 2.76 5.94 -10.62
CA ASP A 73 4.16 5.64 -10.39
C ASP A 73 4.42 4.13 -10.53
N PHE A 74 5.67 3.76 -10.74
CA PHE A 74 6.09 2.37 -10.90
C PHE A 74 6.67 1.85 -9.60
N ARG A 75 6.13 0.73 -9.12
CA ARG A 75 6.74 -0.01 -8.00
C ARG A 75 7.93 -0.84 -8.49
N ASN A 76 7.74 -1.49 -9.64
CA ASN A 76 8.70 -2.33 -10.32
C ASN A 76 8.57 -2.11 -11.84
N PRO A 77 9.55 -2.50 -12.68
CA PRO A 77 9.42 -2.52 -14.14
C PRO A 77 8.15 -3.23 -14.64
N SER A 78 7.59 -4.14 -13.82
CA SER A 78 6.43 -4.97 -14.13
C SER A 78 5.12 -4.47 -13.53
N THR A 79 5.14 -3.54 -12.56
CA THR A 79 3.94 -3.14 -11.80
C THR A 79 3.79 -1.62 -11.73
N VAL A 80 2.64 -1.13 -12.19
CA VAL A 80 2.25 0.29 -12.12
C VAL A 80 1.18 0.50 -11.06
N VAL A 81 1.31 1.58 -10.30
CA VAL A 81 0.33 2.04 -9.32
C VAL A 81 -0.24 3.36 -9.80
N ALA A 82 -1.55 3.44 -9.98
CA ALA A 82 -2.24 4.61 -10.50
C ALA A 82 -3.25 5.16 -9.49
N ALA A 83 -3.30 6.48 -9.40
CA ALA A 83 -4.23 7.24 -8.59
C ALA A 83 -5.42 7.65 -9.45
N LEU A 84 -6.60 7.23 -9.02
CA LEU A 84 -7.84 7.53 -9.70
C LEU A 84 -8.53 8.74 -9.09
N THR A 85 -9.37 9.38 -9.90
CA THR A 85 -10.14 10.56 -9.48
C THR A 85 -11.22 10.30 -8.46
N ASN A 86 -11.64 9.05 -8.32
CA ASN A 86 -12.66 8.62 -7.35
C ASN A 86 -12.03 8.27 -5.99
N GLY A 87 -10.76 8.64 -5.76
CA GLY A 87 -10.06 8.33 -4.51
C GLY A 87 -9.57 6.87 -4.39
N SER A 88 -9.72 6.07 -5.45
CA SER A 88 -9.20 4.71 -5.49
C SER A 88 -7.78 4.65 -6.04
N LEU A 89 -7.06 3.59 -5.69
CA LEU A 89 -5.82 3.19 -6.35
C LEU A 89 -6.09 1.99 -7.25
N VAL A 90 -5.33 1.89 -8.33
CA VAL A 90 -5.23 0.69 -9.16
C VAL A 90 -3.79 0.25 -9.14
N VAL A 91 -3.58 -1.04 -8.87
CA VAL A 91 -2.29 -1.70 -9.01
C VAL A 91 -2.41 -2.67 -10.17
N GLN A 92 -1.68 -2.45 -11.25
CA GLN A 92 -1.74 -3.27 -12.45
C GLN A 92 -0.36 -3.81 -12.82
N LYS A 93 -0.30 -5.10 -13.17
CA LYS A 93 0.87 -5.67 -13.85
C LYS A 93 0.81 -5.35 -15.33
N ILE A 94 1.92 -4.87 -15.88
CA ILE A 94 2.05 -4.42 -17.26
C ILE A 94 1.85 -5.57 -18.27
N GLU A 95 2.11 -6.81 -17.86
CA GLU A 95 2.04 -8.02 -18.69
C GLU A 95 0.67 -8.73 -18.67
N GLU A 96 -0.17 -8.48 -17.67
CA GLU A 96 -1.51 -9.09 -17.53
C GLU A 96 -2.60 -8.01 -17.65
N PRO A 97 -3.16 -7.74 -18.84
CA PRO A 97 -4.07 -6.60 -19.08
C PRO A 97 -5.51 -6.80 -18.59
N THR A 98 -5.85 -7.91 -17.92
CA THR A 98 -7.25 -8.37 -17.85
C THR A 98 -7.99 -8.12 -16.54
N SER A 99 -7.37 -7.57 -15.50
CA SER A 99 -8.12 -7.20 -14.29
C SER A 99 -7.43 -6.10 -13.49
N SER A 100 -8.04 -4.92 -13.50
CA SER A 100 -7.67 -3.79 -12.65
C SER A 100 -8.37 -3.95 -11.30
N GLU A 101 -7.66 -4.47 -10.30
CA GLU A 101 -8.16 -4.42 -8.93
C GLU A 101 -8.11 -2.97 -8.43
N THR A 102 -9.28 -2.40 -8.16
CA THR A 102 -9.43 -1.06 -7.60
C THR A 102 -9.53 -1.15 -6.09
N THR A 103 -8.59 -0.55 -5.36
CA THR A 103 -8.67 -0.43 -3.91
C THR A 103 -9.14 0.98 -3.54
N PRO A 104 -10.32 1.16 -2.92
CA PRO A 104 -10.78 2.48 -2.48
C PRO A 104 -9.93 2.96 -1.30
N VAL A 105 -9.28 4.13 -1.42
CA VAL A 105 -8.39 4.68 -0.38
C VAL A 105 -8.94 5.96 0.23
N SER A 106 -9.58 6.80 -0.59
CA SER A 106 -10.20 8.05 -0.17
C SER A 106 -11.56 8.20 -0.84
N SER A 107 -12.41 9.04 -0.26
CA SER A 107 -13.65 9.52 -0.91
C SER A 107 -13.37 10.66 -1.89
N ASP A 108 -12.23 11.34 -1.70
CA ASP A 108 -11.84 12.50 -2.48
C ASP A 108 -10.72 12.19 -3.48
N MET A 109 -10.47 13.12 -4.42
CA MET A 109 -9.57 12.89 -5.55
C MET A 109 -8.10 12.82 -5.12
N LEU A 110 -7.39 11.78 -5.60
CA LEU A 110 -5.95 11.66 -5.39
C LEU A 110 -5.18 12.58 -6.34
N LEU A 111 -4.34 13.45 -5.79
CA LEU A 111 -3.61 14.49 -6.50
C LEU A 111 -2.17 14.09 -6.84
N ASP A 112 -1.51 13.36 -5.93
CA ASP A 112 -0.14 12.91 -6.13
C ASP A 112 0.11 11.53 -5.51
N LEU A 113 1.08 10.83 -6.12
CA LEU A 113 1.57 9.53 -5.68
C LEU A 113 3.10 9.57 -5.64
N GLY A 114 3.66 9.21 -4.50
CA GLY A 114 5.09 8.92 -4.36
C GLY A 114 5.27 7.51 -3.82
N LEU A 115 5.86 6.63 -4.61
CA LEU A 115 6.26 5.30 -4.16
C LEU A 115 7.71 5.33 -3.64
N SER A 116 7.91 4.68 -2.50
CA SER A 116 9.19 4.28 -1.94
C SER A 116 9.15 2.77 -1.67
N ASP A 117 10.32 2.11 -1.58
CA ASP A 117 10.45 0.64 -1.49
C ASP A 117 9.55 -0.01 -0.43
N SER A 118 9.22 0.71 0.64
CA SER A 118 8.36 0.24 1.73
C SER A 118 7.23 1.20 2.11
N SER A 119 7.02 2.29 1.36
CA SER A 119 5.98 3.27 1.70
C SER A 119 5.35 3.90 0.46
N LEU A 120 4.03 4.02 0.48
CA LEU A 120 3.27 4.76 -0.52
C LEU A 120 2.77 6.05 0.11
N THR A 121 3.24 7.17 -0.41
CA THR A 121 2.76 8.50 -0.08
C THR A 121 1.72 8.93 -1.10
N ILE A 122 0.58 9.41 -0.63
CA ILE A 122 -0.53 9.84 -1.46
C ILE A 122 -0.99 11.19 -0.93
N THR A 123 -1.21 12.14 -1.82
CA THR A 123 -1.88 13.39 -1.47
C THR A 123 -3.28 13.36 -2.07
N THR A 124 -4.28 13.76 -1.28
CA THR A 124 -5.66 13.95 -1.73
C THR A 124 -5.96 15.45 -1.73
N ASP A 125 -7.00 15.87 -2.43
CA ASP A 125 -7.47 17.27 -2.45
C ASP A 125 -8.10 17.74 -1.12
N ASN A 126 -8.26 16.86 -0.13
CA ASN A 126 -8.70 17.22 1.20
C ASN A 126 -7.56 17.88 1.98
N LYS A 127 -7.89 18.92 2.76
CA LYS A 127 -6.91 19.79 3.42
C LYS A 127 -6.07 19.10 4.51
N ASP A 128 -6.52 17.95 5.04
CA ASP A 128 -6.07 17.50 6.37
C ASP A 128 -5.56 16.04 6.47
N THR A 129 -5.50 15.23 5.40
CA THR A 129 -5.17 13.79 5.57
C THR A 129 -4.17 13.26 4.53
N THR A 130 -2.88 13.28 4.88
CA THR A 130 -1.88 12.42 4.25
C THR A 130 -1.94 11.02 4.89
N SER A 131 -2.61 10.09 4.22
CA SER A 131 -2.84 8.74 4.75
C SER A 131 -1.63 7.82 4.54
N ILE A 132 -0.60 7.98 5.37
CA ILE A 132 0.59 7.09 5.36
C ILE A 132 0.25 5.70 5.95
N LEU A 133 -0.79 5.62 6.81
CA LEU A 133 -1.10 4.41 7.59
C LEU A 133 -2.00 3.39 6.86
N THR A 134 -2.88 3.84 5.96
CA THR A 134 -3.92 2.99 5.36
C THR A 134 -3.34 1.97 4.38
N VAL A 135 -2.24 2.31 3.69
CA VAL A 135 -1.63 1.42 2.69
C VAL A 135 -0.74 0.34 3.31
N ALA A 136 -0.09 0.62 4.45
CA ALA A 136 0.61 -0.43 5.20
C ALA A 136 -0.35 -1.56 5.62
N ILE A 137 -1.60 -1.20 5.95
CA ILE A 137 -2.68 -2.15 6.18
C ILE A 137 -3.11 -2.79 4.85
N ALA A 138 -3.25 -2.02 3.76
CA ALA A 138 -3.66 -2.55 2.46
C ALA A 138 -2.67 -3.57 1.85
N GLU A 139 -1.37 -3.40 2.06
CA GLU A 139 -0.35 -4.38 1.66
C GLU A 139 -0.32 -5.61 2.57
N LEU A 140 -0.92 -5.50 3.75
CA LEU A 140 -1.09 -6.58 4.69
C LEU A 140 -2.41 -7.35 4.49
N ILE A 141 -3.40 -6.75 3.82
CA ILE A 141 -4.67 -7.38 3.41
C ILE A 141 -4.49 -8.67 2.57
N PRO A 142 -3.54 -8.81 1.61
CA PRO A 142 -3.33 -10.11 0.95
C PRO A 142 -2.90 -11.22 1.92
N HIS A 143 -2.37 -10.88 3.10
CA HIS A 143 -1.90 -11.82 4.13
C HIS A 143 -2.59 -11.61 5.48
N LEU A 144 -3.92 -11.50 5.43
CA LEU A 144 -4.80 -11.21 6.58
C LEU A 144 -4.58 -12.15 7.78
N ALA A 145 -4.22 -13.41 7.54
CA ALA A 145 -3.90 -14.39 8.61
C ALA A 145 -2.65 -14.02 9.41
N LEU A 146 -1.60 -13.50 8.76
CA LEU A 146 -0.35 -13.06 9.40
C LEU A 146 -0.57 -11.85 10.30
N PHE A 147 -1.43 -10.93 9.86
CA PHE A 147 -1.80 -9.77 10.67
C PHE A 147 -2.65 -10.13 11.86
N ILE A 148 -3.66 -10.98 11.67
CA ILE A 148 -4.48 -11.47 12.78
C ILE A 148 -3.60 -12.20 13.80
N SER A 149 -2.63 -13.00 13.35
CA SER A 149 -1.63 -13.64 14.22
C SER A 149 -0.76 -12.60 14.96
N LEU A 150 -0.27 -11.56 14.27
CA LEU A 150 0.54 -10.50 14.88
C LEU A 150 -0.23 -9.71 15.95
N ILE A 151 -1.43 -9.20 15.62
CA ILE A 151 -2.28 -8.44 16.53
C ILE A 151 -2.79 -9.35 17.67
N GLY A 152 -3.07 -10.61 17.38
CA GLY A 152 -3.49 -11.61 18.35
C GLY A 152 -2.39 -11.95 19.35
N ALA A 153 -1.16 -12.15 18.88
CA ALA A 153 0.00 -12.39 19.73
C ALA A 153 0.35 -11.14 20.56
N PHE A 154 0.33 -9.95 19.95
CA PHE A 154 0.56 -8.67 20.63
C PHE A 154 -0.48 -8.41 21.72
N SER A 155 -1.76 -8.49 21.38
CA SER A 155 -2.88 -8.19 22.28
C SER A 155 -3.06 -9.30 23.31
N GLY A 156 -2.95 -10.56 22.91
CA GLY A 156 -3.04 -11.73 23.78
C GLY A 156 -1.93 -11.78 24.82
N ALA A 157 -0.67 -11.56 24.43
CA ALA A 157 0.45 -11.50 25.37
C ALA A 157 0.30 -10.30 26.32
N SER A 158 -0.09 -9.14 25.79
CA SER A 158 -0.35 -7.95 26.60
C SER A 158 -1.45 -8.22 27.62
N MET A 159 -2.61 -8.73 27.22
CA MET A 159 -3.75 -8.98 28.12
C MET A 159 -3.47 -10.09 29.14
N ALA A 160 -2.90 -11.23 28.71
CA ALA A 160 -2.61 -12.34 29.61
C ALA A 160 -1.58 -11.99 30.69
N LEU A 161 -0.66 -11.06 30.41
CA LEU A 161 0.42 -10.69 31.32
C LEU A 161 0.19 -9.34 32.02
N LEU A 162 -0.67 -8.45 31.51
CA LEU A 162 -1.08 -7.20 32.18
C LEU A 162 -2.22 -7.38 33.17
N PHE A 163 -3.20 -8.24 32.89
CA PHE A 163 -4.33 -8.42 33.81
C PHE A 163 -3.92 -8.90 35.21
N PRO A 164 -3.06 -9.94 35.35
CA PRO A 164 -2.64 -10.42 36.66
C PRO A 164 -1.97 -9.35 37.54
N PRO A 165 -0.92 -8.63 37.09
CA PRO A 165 -0.26 -7.63 37.92
C PRO A 165 -1.15 -6.42 38.20
N ILE A 166 -2.03 -6.01 37.27
CA ILE A 166 -2.97 -4.90 37.50
C ILE A 166 -3.97 -5.26 38.61
N ILE A 167 -4.57 -6.44 38.56
CA ILE A 167 -5.55 -6.88 39.57
C ILE A 167 -4.88 -7.03 40.95
N GLU A 168 -3.68 -7.61 41.01
CA GLU A 168 -2.93 -7.80 42.25
C GLU A 168 -2.46 -6.46 42.85
N LEU A 169 -2.11 -5.47 42.01
CA LEU A 169 -1.77 -4.11 42.44
C LEU A 169 -3.00 -3.35 42.99
N LEU A 170 -4.14 -3.41 42.28
CA LEU A 170 -5.38 -2.74 42.69
C LEU A 170 -5.91 -3.30 44.01
N THR A 171 -5.92 -4.62 44.17
CA THR A 171 -6.38 -5.27 45.41
C THR A 171 -5.45 -5.02 46.59
N SER A 172 -4.13 -4.96 46.37
CA SER A 172 -3.15 -4.68 47.44
C SER A 172 -3.14 -3.21 47.85
N TYR A 173 -3.35 -2.29 46.90
CA TYR A 173 -3.55 -0.87 47.18
C TYR A 173 -4.81 -0.65 48.03
N ALA A 174 -5.92 -1.33 47.72
CA ALA A 174 -7.14 -1.25 48.50
C ALA A 174 -7.01 -1.80 49.94
N LYS A 175 -6.10 -2.75 50.17
CA LYS A 175 -5.83 -3.34 51.49
C LYS A 175 -4.71 -2.64 52.27
N ASN A 176 -4.03 -1.66 51.66
CA ASN A 176 -2.89 -0.93 52.23
C ASN A 176 -1.70 -1.82 52.65
N GLU A 177 -1.58 -3.03 52.07
CA GLU A 177 -0.53 -4.01 52.34
C GLU A 177 0.33 -4.21 51.08
N LEU A 178 1.22 -3.25 50.81
CA LEU A 178 2.19 -3.37 49.72
C LEU A 178 3.37 -4.26 50.16
N THR A 179 3.22 -5.57 49.97
CA THR A 179 4.25 -6.56 50.30
C THR A 179 5.36 -6.61 49.25
N SER A 180 6.64 -6.68 49.66
CA SER A 180 7.80 -6.73 48.75
C SER A 180 7.76 -7.90 47.74
N GLY A 181 7.15 -9.04 48.11
CA GLY A 181 6.92 -10.17 47.20
C GLY A 181 5.96 -9.88 46.03
N LEU A 182 5.05 -8.92 46.17
CA LEU A 182 4.15 -8.47 45.09
C LEU A 182 4.91 -7.71 44.00
N TRP A 183 5.85 -6.87 44.43
CA TRP A 183 6.73 -6.12 43.53
C TRP A 183 7.60 -7.06 42.68
N ALA A 184 8.17 -8.10 43.30
CA ALA A 184 8.98 -9.09 42.58
C ALA A 184 8.17 -9.84 41.50
N LYS A 185 6.92 -10.24 41.82
CA LYS A 185 6.03 -10.89 40.85
C LYS A 185 5.66 -9.99 39.68
N ASN A 186 5.33 -8.73 39.95
CA ASN A 186 4.97 -7.77 38.91
C ASN A 186 6.12 -7.50 37.94
N ILE A 187 7.35 -7.38 38.45
CA ILE A 187 8.56 -7.23 37.62
C ILE A 187 8.80 -8.49 36.78
N LEU A 188 8.62 -9.68 37.36
CA LEU A 188 8.79 -10.94 36.65
C LEU A 188 7.76 -11.11 35.53
N LEU A 189 6.48 -10.77 35.78
CA LEU A 189 5.41 -10.77 34.77
C LEU A 189 5.68 -9.77 33.64
N LEU A 190 6.17 -8.58 33.97
CA LEU A 190 6.58 -7.59 32.97
C LEU A 190 7.76 -8.10 32.12
N GLY A 191 8.72 -8.80 32.73
CA GLY A 191 9.82 -9.46 32.02
C GLY A 191 9.32 -10.53 31.04
N PHE A 192 8.42 -11.42 31.48
CA PHE A 192 7.79 -12.39 30.60
C PHE A 192 6.96 -11.72 29.49
N ALA A 193 6.32 -10.58 29.76
CA ALA A 193 5.59 -9.82 28.75
C ALA A 193 6.50 -9.31 27.64
N ILE A 194 7.67 -8.76 27.99
CA ILE A 194 8.65 -8.30 27.00
C ILE A 194 9.18 -9.49 26.17
N VAL A 195 9.49 -10.62 26.80
CA VAL A 195 9.98 -11.81 26.08
C VAL A 195 8.91 -12.39 25.15
N GLY A 196 7.67 -12.53 25.62
CA GLY A 196 6.55 -13.05 24.83
C GLY A 196 6.20 -12.12 23.66
N PHE A 197 6.21 -10.82 23.92
CA PHE A 197 6.01 -9.78 22.91
C PHE A 197 7.08 -9.83 21.82
N THR A 198 8.36 -9.76 22.22
CA THR A 198 9.48 -9.74 21.27
C THR A 198 9.54 -11.01 20.44
N THR A 199 9.32 -12.18 21.05
CA THR A 199 9.29 -13.47 20.36
C THR A 199 8.10 -13.56 19.39
N GLY A 200 6.90 -13.16 19.82
CA GLY A 200 5.69 -13.20 18.99
C GLY A 200 5.76 -12.23 17.80
N THR A 201 6.18 -10.99 18.03
CA THR A 201 6.37 -9.99 16.98
C THR A 201 7.48 -10.41 16.01
N TYR A 202 8.60 -10.96 16.51
CA TYR A 202 9.69 -11.42 15.65
C TYR A 202 9.26 -12.58 14.75
N SER A 203 8.56 -13.59 15.29
CA SER A 203 8.06 -14.72 14.49
C SER A 203 7.14 -14.25 13.36
N ALA A 204 6.20 -13.35 13.66
CA ALA A 204 5.29 -12.80 12.67
C ALA A 204 6.02 -11.95 11.61
N LEU A 205 7.00 -11.13 12.01
CA LEU A 205 7.81 -10.32 11.08
C LEU A 205 8.67 -11.17 10.15
N VAL A 206 9.26 -12.26 10.64
CA VAL A 206 10.06 -13.18 9.80
C VAL A 206 9.20 -13.86 8.75
N GLU A 207 7.99 -14.26 9.12
CA GLU A 207 7.06 -14.91 8.21
C GLU A 207 6.53 -13.94 7.14
N ILE A 208 6.27 -12.69 7.54
CA ILE A 208 6.02 -11.56 6.61
C ILE A 208 7.19 -11.41 5.64
N ALA A 209 8.42 -11.21 6.13
CA ALA A 209 9.59 -10.98 5.29
C ALA A 209 9.86 -12.13 4.31
N LYS A 210 9.63 -13.37 4.74
CA LYS A 210 9.76 -14.55 3.87
C LYS A 210 8.69 -14.58 2.77
N THR A 211 7.47 -14.18 3.10
CA THR A 211 6.35 -14.14 2.15
C THR A 211 6.54 -13.06 1.09
N PHE A 212 7.12 -11.91 1.46
CA PHE A 212 7.41 -10.83 0.52
C PHE A 212 8.67 -11.04 -0.35
N SER A 213 9.54 -11.99 0.00
CA SER A 213 10.77 -12.29 -0.74
C SER A 213 10.65 -13.48 -1.71
N GLY A 214 9.48 -14.13 -1.81
CA GLY A 214 9.20 -15.26 -2.71
C GLY A 214 8.33 -14.87 -3.89
#